data_AF-A0A9D1MAT0-F1
#
_entry.id   AF-A0A9D1MAT0-F1
#
_cell.length_a   1.000
_cell.length_b   1.000
_cell.length_c   1.000
_cell.angle_alpha   90.00
_cell.angle_beta   90.00
_cell.angle_gamma   90.00
#
_symmetry.space_group_name_H-M   'P 1'
#
loop_
_entity.id
_entity.type
_entity.pdbx_description
1 polymer ?
#
loop_
_entity_poly.entity_id
_entity_poly.type
_entity_poly.pdbx_seq_one_letter_code
_entity_poly.pdbx_strand_id
1 'polypeptide(L)' 'TALRDRASAIRFSREEGIKEGIKEGLKEGRKEGIKETTIKLVKNLMKTMGLTAERALSASGVPEEQWGEYLPQLV' A
#
# COMPACT_ATOMS: atom_id res chain seq x y z
N THR A 1 41.96 15.78 -0.88
CA THR A 1 42.68 14.53 -0.53
C THR A 1 41.70 13.38 -0.64
N ALA A 2 42.13 12.24 -1.18
CA ALA A 2 41.27 11.09 -1.48
C ALA A 2 40.41 10.59 -0.28
N LEU A 3 40.87 10.81 0.95
CA LEU A 3 40.11 10.49 2.17
C LEU A 3 38.83 11.35 2.33
N ARG A 4 38.87 12.64 1.96
CA ARG A 4 37.69 13.52 2.02
C ARG A 4 36.67 13.13 0.96
N ASP A 5 37.13 12.74 -0.22
CA ASP A 5 36.26 12.36 -1.34
C ASP A 5 35.54 11.04 -1.03
N ARG A 6 36.26 10.05 -0.48
CA ARG A 6 35.67 8.78 -0.02
C ARG A 6 34.66 8.97 1.10
N ALA A 7 34.97 9.81 2.09
CA ALA A 7 34.05 10.09 3.19
C ALA A 7 32.77 10.79 2.69
N SER A 8 32.88 11.64 1.68
CA SER A 8 31.74 12.34 1.09
C SER A 8 30.87 11.40 0.25
N ALA A 9 31.48 10.50 -0.52
CA ALA A 9 30.76 9.47 -1.26
C ALA A 9 29.95 8.55 -0.33
N ILE A 10 30.54 8.08 0.78
CA ILE A 10 29.84 7.22 1.76
C ILE A 10 28.66 7.96 2.39
N ARG A 11 28.83 9.24 2.77
CA ARG A 11 27.74 10.05 3.32
C ARG A 11 26.59 10.19 2.32
N PHE A 12 26.92 10.54 1.08
CA PHE A 12 25.93 10.68 0.02
C PHE A 12 25.17 9.38 -0.23
N SER A 13 25.86 8.24 -0.36
CA SER A 13 25.21 6.94 -0.54
C SER A 13 24.30 6.57 0.64
N ARG A 14 24.69 6.90 1.87
CA ARG A 14 23.86 6.66 3.06
C ARG A 14 22.61 7.55 3.07
N GLU A 15 22.76 8.83 2.74
CA GLU A 15 21.66 9.78 2.68
C GLU A 15 20.63 9.39 1.61
N GLU A 16 21.09 9.05 0.41
CA GLU A 16 20.20 8.59 -0.66
C GLU A 16 19.53 7.26 -0.30
N GLY A 17 20.26 6.30 0.29
CA GLY A 17 19.66 5.04 0.74
C GLY A 17 18.57 5.22 1.80
N ILE A 18 18.77 6.13 2.76
CA ILE A 18 17.75 6.46 3.78
C ILE A 18 16.53 7.12 3.11
N LYS A 19 16.77 8.07 2.21
CA LYS A 19 15.71 8.81 1.50
C LYS A 19 14.88 7.90 0.61
N GLU A 20 15.51 6.98 -0.12
CA GLU A 20 14.82 5.96 -0.91
C GLU A 20 14.01 5.02 -0.01
N GLY A 21 14.61 4.49 1.06
CA GLY A 21 13.93 3.62 2.00
C GLY A 21 12.70 4.26 2.65
N ILE A 22 12.78 5.54 3.05
CA ILE A 22 11.63 6.29 3.58
C ILE A 22 10.55 6.46 2.52
N LYS A 23 10.94 6.81 1.28
CA LYS A 23 9.99 7.01 0.18
C LYS A 23 9.24 5.73 -0.16
N GLU A 24 9.95 4.61 -0.25
CA GLU A 24 9.34 3.30 -0.53
C GLU A 24 8.44 2.85 0.61
N GLY A 25 8.92 2.92 1.86
CA GLY A 25 8.13 2.53 3.03
C GLY A 25 6.84 3.35 3.19
N LEU A 26 6.89 4.66 2.93
CA LEU A 26 5.68 5.50 2.95
C LEU A 26 4.70 5.14 1.83
N LYS A 27 5.21 4.82 0.63
CA LYS A 27 4.37 4.42 -0.51
C LYS A 27 3.68 3.08 -0.24
N GLU A 28 4.43 2.10 0.26
CA GLU A 28 3.92 0.77 0.60
C GLU A 28 2.91 0.85 1.74
N GLY A 29 3.26 1.50 2.86
CA GLY A 29 2.35 1.66 3.99
C GLY A 29 1.05 2.40 3.62
N ARG A 30 1.11 3.39 2.72
CA ARG A 30 -0.09 4.04 2.20
C ARG A 30 -0.94 3.09 1.35
N LYS A 31 -0.33 2.26 0.49
CA LYS A 31 -1.05 1.27 -0.32
C LYS A 31 -1.74 0.24 0.59
N GLU A 32 -1.03 -0.28 1.59
CA GLU A 32 -1.57 -1.24 2.56
C GLU A 32 -2.72 -0.65 3.38
N GLY A 33 -2.57 0.57 3.90
CA GLY A 33 -3.62 1.22 4.69
C GLY A 33 -4.89 1.49 3.90
N ILE A 34 -4.78 1.88 2.62
CA ILE A 34 -5.93 1.98 1.71
C ILE A 34 -6.57 0.61 1.54
N LYS A 35 -5.76 -0.43 1.28
CA LYS A 35 -6.24 -1.79 1.06
C LYS A 35 -7.02 -2.32 2.27
N GLU A 36 -6.46 -2.19 3.47
CA GLU A 36 -7.07 -2.64 4.72
C GLU A 36 -8.39 -1.92 4.99
N THR A 37 -8.42 -0.60 4.81
CA THR A 37 -9.63 0.22 5.01
C THR A 37 -10.73 -0.19 4.04
N THR A 38 -10.39 -0.43 2.77
CA THR A 38 -11.33 -0.92 1.76
C THR A 38 -11.87 -2.29 2.13
N ILE A 39 -11.03 -3.24 2.55
CA ILE A 39 -11.47 -4.57 2.98
C ILE A 39 -12.45 -4.46 4.15
N LYS A 40 -12.15 -3.61 5.14
CA LYS A 40 -13.03 -3.39 6.29
C LYS A 40 -14.38 -2.82 5.86
N LEU A 41 -14.38 -1.84 4.95
CA LEU A 41 -15.60 -1.27 4.38
C LEU A 41 -16.42 -2.36 3.67
N VAL A 42 -15.80 -3.13 2.79
CA VAL A 42 -16.47 -4.18 2.02
C VAL A 42 -17.04 -5.27 2.93
N LYS A 43 -16.29 -5.74 3.93
CA LYS A 43 -16.79 -6.70 4.94
C LYS A 43 -18.00 -6.16 5.71
N ASN A 44 -18.00 -4.87 6.04
CA ASN A 44 -19.14 -4.23 6.69
C ASN A 44 -20.37 -4.20 5.77
N LEU A 45 -20.19 -3.87 4.49
CA LEU A 45 -21.28 -3.90 3.50
C LEU A 45 -21.85 -5.32 3.34
N MET A 46 -20.99 -6.34 3.27
CA MET A 46 -21.43 -7.75 3.22
C MET A 46 -22.24 -8.12 4.47
N LYS A 47 -21.75 -7.77 5.66
CA LYS A 47 -22.41 -8.12 6.93
C LYS A 47 -23.73 -7.37 7.17
N THR A 48 -23.76 -6.07 6.85
CA THR A 48 -24.90 -5.20 7.19
C THR A 48 -25.99 -5.21 6.13
N MET A 49 -25.62 -5.38 4.86
CA MET A 49 -26.54 -5.36 3.72
C MET A 49 -26.70 -6.73 3.05
N GLY A 50 -26.00 -7.77 3.51
CA GLY A 50 -26.08 -9.12 2.94
C GLY A 50 -25.51 -9.21 1.52
N LEU A 51 -24.64 -8.28 1.13
CA LEU A 51 -24.04 -8.25 -0.20
C LEU A 51 -23.00 -9.37 -0.38
N THR A 52 -22.85 -9.85 -1.61
CA THR A 52 -21.69 -10.68 -1.99
C THR A 52 -20.42 -9.82 -2.03
N ALA A 53 -19.24 -10.45 -2.00
CA ALA A 53 -17.97 -9.73 -2.04
C ALA A 53 -17.85 -8.85 -3.30
N GLU A 54 -18.29 -9.33 -4.45
CA GLU A 54 -18.30 -8.62 -5.73
C GLU A 54 -19.22 -7.40 -5.70
N ARG A 55 -20.46 -7.56 -5.19
CA ARG A 55 -21.41 -6.45 -5.08
C ARG A 55 -20.95 -5.40 -4.08
N ALA A 56 -20.35 -5.83 -2.97
CA ALA A 56 -19.80 -4.92 -1.98
C ALA A 56 -18.55 -4.18 -2.50
N LEU A 57 -17.68 -4.83 -3.27
CA LEU A 57 -16.54 -4.18 -3.93
C LEU A 57 -17.00 -3.13 -4.95
N SER A 58 -17.95 -3.48 -5.81
CA SER A 58 -18.61 -2.54 -6.73
C SER A 58 -19.19 -1.33 -5.98
N ALA A 59 -19.94 -1.57 -4.90
CA ALA A 59 -20.53 -0.51 -4.07
C ALA A 59 -19.49 0.36 -3.34
N SER A 60 -18.31 -0.17 -3.03
CA SER A 60 -17.20 0.59 -2.46
C SER A 60 -16.43 1.45 -3.48
N GLY A 61 -16.75 1.35 -4.77
CA GLY A 61 -16.12 2.11 -5.84
C GLY A 61 -14.75 1.57 -6.28
N VAL A 62 -14.40 0.34 -5.90
CA VAL A 62 -13.17 -0.32 -6.38
C VAL A 62 -13.39 -0.80 -7.82
N PRO A 63 -12.55 -0.38 -8.78
CA PRO A 63 -12.63 -0.85 -10.17
C PRO A 63 -12.48 -2.37 -10.25
N GLU A 64 -13.24 -3.01 -11.15
CA GLU A 64 -13.27 -4.48 -11.32
C GLU A 64 -11.88 -5.07 -11.58
N GLU A 65 -11.03 -4.33 -12.29
CA GLU A 65 -9.66 -4.74 -12.61
C GLU A 65 -8.79 -4.92 -11.37
N GLN A 66 -9.15 -4.26 -10.25
CA GLN A 66 -8.42 -4.34 -8.99
C GLN A 66 -8.98 -5.40 -8.04
N TRP A 67 -10.13 -6.02 -8.35
CA TRP A 67 -10.80 -6.95 -7.43
C TRP A 67 -9.93 -8.15 -7.05
N GLY A 68 -9.05 -8.60 -7.96
CA GLY A 68 -8.09 -9.66 -7.67
C GLY A 68 -7.18 -9.38 -6.46
N GLU A 69 -6.91 -8.11 -6.14
CA GLU A 69 -6.14 -7.75 -4.94
C GLU A 69 -6.94 -7.93 -3.63
N TYR A 70 -8.27 -7.88 -3.70
CA TYR A 70 -9.19 -7.82 -2.55
C TYR A 70 -9.95 -9.12 -2.30
N LEU A 71 -10.49 -9.76 -3.34
CA LEU A 71 -11.34 -10.96 -3.25
C LEU A 71 -10.75 -12.09 -2.38
N PRO A 72 -9.44 -12.41 -2.45
CA PRO A 72 -8.86 -13.46 -1.60
C PRO A 72 -8.96 -13.20 -0.09
N GLN A 73 -9.24 -11.96 0.33
CA GLN A 73 -9.33 -11.55 1.73
C GLN A 73 -10.77 -11.33 2.21
N LEU A 74 -11.74 -11.50 1.31
CA LEU A 74 -13.18 -11.25 1.52
C LEU A 74 -14.03 -12.54 1.58
N VAL A 75 -13.39 -13.70 1.43
CA VAL A 75 -13.98 -15.03 1.66
C VAL A 75 -14.26 -15.30 3.13
#